data_AF-A0A3G6J4T4-F1
#
_entry.id   AF-A0A3G6J4T4-F1
#
_cell.length_a   1.000
_cell.length_b   1.000
_cell.length_c   1.000
_cell.angle_alpha   90.00
_cell.angle_beta   90.00
_cell.angle_gamma   90.00
#
_symmetry.space_group_name_H-M   'P 1'
#
loop_
_entity.id
_entity.type
_entity.pdbx_description
1 polymer ?
#
loop_
_entity_poly.entity_id
_entity_poly.type
_entity_poly.pdbx_seq_one_letter_code
_entity_poly.pdbx_strand_id
1 'polypeptide(L)' 'MPGLPKWRRLLEESRRQALVAIDFYNRPGDRRSNSDFIVHLHLAWQNLLLASRMKNDRQIYYQKIDTIRRMPTDHEKHGI' A
#
# COMPACT_ATOMS: atom_id res chain seq x y z
N MET A 1 -19.63 -12.75 -19.40
CA MET A 1 -19.65 -11.30 -19.12
C MET A 1 -18.20 -10.84 -18.98
N PRO A 2 -17.68 -9.91 -19.79
CA PRO A 2 -16.35 -9.35 -19.55
C PRO A 2 -16.36 -8.66 -18.17
N GLY A 3 -15.49 -9.09 -17.27
CA GLY A 3 -15.43 -8.55 -15.91
C GLY A 3 -15.04 -7.06 -15.91
N LEU A 4 -15.48 -6.32 -14.88
CA LEU A 4 -15.13 -4.90 -14.70
C LEU A 4 -13.60 -4.70 -14.81
N PRO A 5 -13.14 -3.65 -15.53
CA PRO A 5 -11.72 -3.30 -15.60
C PRO A 5 -11.12 -3.21 -14.19
N LYS A 6 -9.91 -3.75 -14.02
CA LYS A 6 -9.26 -3.87 -12.70
C LYS A 6 -9.13 -2.51 -11.98
N TRP A 7 -8.91 -1.41 -12.71
CA TRP A 7 -8.86 -0.07 -12.13
C TRP A 7 -10.20 0.37 -11.51
N ARG A 8 -11.34 -0.04 -12.08
CA ARG A 8 -12.67 0.33 -11.58
C ARG A 8 -13.00 -0.40 -10.27
N ARG A 9 -12.61 -1.67 -10.15
CA ARG A 9 -12.71 -2.44 -8.90
C ARG A 9 -11.87 -1.82 -7.77
N LEU A 10 -10.66 -1.37 -8.08
CA LEU A 10 -9.81 -0.67 -7.11
C LEU A 10 -10.39 0.68 -6.69
N LEU A 11 -11.03 1.40 -7.62
CA LEU A 11 -11.72 2.65 -7.30
C LEU A 11 -12.92 2.42 -6.37
N GLU A 12 -13.70 1.37 -6.61
CA GLU A 12 -14.81 0.97 -5.74
C GLU A 12 -14.32 0.59 -4.34
N GLU A 13 -13.23 -0.17 -4.25
CA GLU A 13 -12.62 -0.54 -2.97
C GLU A 13 -12.05 0.68 -2.24
N SER A 14 -11.42 1.61 -2.96
CA SER A 14 -10.99 2.89 -2.40
C SER A 14 -12.15 3.67 -1.77
N ARG A 15 -13.28 3.77 -2.47
CA ARG A 15 -14.50 4.41 -1.96
C ARG A 15 -15.02 3.71 -0.70
N ARG A 16 -15.06 2.37 -0.71
CA ARG A 16 -15.52 1.58 0.45
C ARG A 16 -14.67 1.85 1.69
N GLN A 17 -13.35 1.83 1.53
CA GLN A 17 -12.39 2.08 2.62
C GLN A 17 -12.50 3.51 3.17
N ALA A 18 -12.71 4.50 2.30
CA ALA A 18 -12.89 5.89 2.73
C ALA A 18 -14.15 6.09 3.57
N LEU A 19 -15.27 5.43 3.21
CA LEU A 19 -16.51 5.48 4.00
C LEU A 19 -16.30 4.86 5.38
N VAL A 20 -15.64 3.69 5.45
CA VAL A 20 -15.33 3.03 6.73
C VAL A 20 -14.41 3.90 7.60
N ALA A 21 -13.41 4.57 7.00
CA ALA A 21 -12.57 5.50 7.74
C ALA A 21 -13.41 6.62 8.37
N ILE A 22 -14.31 7.24 7.61
CA ILE A 22 -15.19 8.30 8.13
C ILE A 22 -16.06 7.80 9.29
N ASP A 23 -16.56 6.56 9.23
CA ASP A 23 -17.32 5.97 10.33
C ASP A 23 -16.50 5.86 11.62
N PHE A 24 -15.21 5.52 11.52
CA PHE A 24 -14.30 5.51 12.66
C PHE A 24 -13.96 6.93 13.15
N TYR A 25 -13.82 7.89 12.26
CA TYR A 25 -13.61 9.29 12.65
C TYR A 25 -14.80 9.83 13.46
N ASN A 26 -16.02 9.46 13.08
CA ASN A 26 -17.26 9.90 13.71
C ASN A 26 -17.59 9.21 15.05
N ARG A 27 -16.71 8.34 15.58
CA ARG A 27 -16.87 7.68 16.89
C ARG A 27 -15.94 8.31 17.94
N PRO A 28 -16.28 9.49 18.51
CA PRO A 28 -15.48 10.08 19.56
C PRO A 28 -15.55 9.23 20.84
N GLY A 29 -14.38 8.88 21.40
CA GLY A 29 -14.27 8.22 22.71
C GLY A 29 -13.72 6.78 22.68
N ASP A 30 -13.67 6.14 21.51
CA ASP A 30 -13.00 4.84 21.38
C ASP A 30 -11.54 5.04 20.95
N ARG A 31 -10.60 4.71 21.85
CA ARG A 31 -9.15 4.84 21.60
C ARG A 31 -8.68 4.05 20.36
N ARG A 32 -9.36 2.96 19.98
CA ARG A 32 -9.03 2.18 18.78
C ARG A 32 -9.54 2.83 17.49
N SER A 33 -10.54 3.70 17.58
CA SER A 33 -11.17 4.34 16.42
C SER A 33 -10.20 5.22 15.63
N ASN A 34 -9.26 5.90 16.31
CA ASN A 34 -8.26 6.74 15.63
C ASN A 34 -7.25 5.90 14.83
N SER A 35 -6.77 4.78 15.36
CA SER A 35 -5.86 3.90 14.62
C SER A 35 -6.56 3.25 13.43
N ASP A 36 -7.80 2.80 13.61
CA ASP A 36 -8.59 2.16 12.55
C ASP A 36 -8.90 3.19 11.44
N PHE A 37 -9.26 4.43 11.80
CA PHE A 37 -9.42 5.54 10.85
C PHE A 37 -8.18 5.71 9.95
N ILE A 38 -6.99 5.81 10.54
CA ILE A 38 -5.73 6.03 9.79
C ILE A 38 -5.47 4.87 8.83
N VAL A 39 -5.65 3.62 9.28
CA VAL A 39 -5.43 2.43 8.45
C VAL A 39 -6.38 2.40 7.26
N HIS A 40 -7.67 2.62 7.49
CA HIS A 40 -8.69 2.62 6.44
C HIS A 40 -8.49 3.77 5.44
N LEU A 41 -8.12 4.96 5.92
CA LEU A 41 -7.79 6.09 5.06
C LEU A 41 -6.54 5.82 4.21
N HIS A 42 -5.52 5.17 4.80
CA HIS A 42 -4.31 4.79 4.09
C HIS A 42 -4.59 3.79 2.96
N LEU A 43 -5.38 2.74 3.23
CA LEU A 43 -5.82 1.76 2.22
C LEU A 43 -6.66 2.43 1.13
N ALA A 44 -7.53 3.36 1.49
CA ALA A 44 -8.33 4.12 0.53
C ALA A 44 -7.44 4.89 -0.46
N TRP A 45 -6.43 5.61 0.04
CA TRP A 45 -5.51 6.36 -0.80
C TRP A 45 -4.60 5.48 -1.66
N GLN A 46 -4.09 4.36 -1.12
CA GLN A 46 -3.31 3.41 -1.91
C GLN A 46 -4.11 2.88 -3.11
N ASN A 47 -5.35 2.46 -2.87
CA ASN A 47 -6.23 1.95 -3.92
C ASN A 47 -6.62 3.04 -4.93
N LEU A 48 -6.84 4.28 -4.48
CA LEU A 48 -7.15 5.42 -5.35
C LEU A 48 -5.98 5.74 -6.29
N LEU A 49 -4.77 5.84 -5.74
CA LEU A 49 -3.57 6.15 -6.50
C LEU A 49 -3.26 5.02 -7.49
N LEU A 50 -3.38 3.75 -7.06
CA LEU A 50 -3.21 2.60 -7.93
C LEU A 50 -4.25 2.59 -9.06
N ALA A 51 -5.53 2.82 -8.76
CA ALA A 51 -6.59 2.91 -9.75
C ALA A 51 -6.32 4.05 -10.76
N SER A 52 -5.90 5.22 -10.30
CA SER A 52 -5.57 6.36 -11.15
C SER A 52 -4.38 6.08 -12.07
N ARG A 53 -3.34 5.41 -11.57
CA ARG A 53 -2.18 5.00 -12.39
C ARG A 53 -2.57 3.97 -13.44
N MET A 54 -3.35 2.96 -13.05
CA MET A 54 -3.85 1.91 -13.95
C MET A 54 -4.82 2.44 -15.00
N LYS A 55 -5.66 3.44 -14.67
CA LYS A 55 -6.57 4.08 -15.63
C LYS A 55 -5.81 4.89 -16.68
N ASN A 56 -4.73 5.56 -16.28
CA ASN A 56 -3.97 6.49 -17.13
C ASN A 56 -2.74 5.83 -17.79
N ASP A 57 -2.63 4.49 -17.74
CA ASP A 57 -1.52 3.68 -18.25
C ASP A 57 -0.12 4.20 -17.86
N ARG A 58 0.00 4.77 -16.66
CA ARG A 58 1.29 5.24 -16.14
C ARG A 58 1.98 4.08 -15.44
N GLN A 59 3.08 3.59 -16.05
CA GLN A 59 3.93 2.56 -15.47
C GLN A 59 4.29 2.90 -14.01
N ILE A 60 4.05 1.93 -13.13
CA ILE A 60 4.43 2.01 -11.73
C ILE A 60 5.83 1.40 -11.64
N TYR A 61 6.83 2.26 -11.52
CA TYR A 61 8.19 1.83 -11.27
C TYR A 61 8.32 1.49 -9.79
N TYR A 62 8.58 0.22 -9.48
CA TYR A 62 9.02 -0.18 -8.14
C TYR A 62 10.54 -0.15 -8.14
N GLN A 63 11.14 0.57 -7.18
CA GLN A 63 12.57 0.48 -6.97
C GLN A 63 12.87 -0.91 -6.43
N LYS A 64 13.47 -1.76 -7.29
CA LYS A 64 14.00 -3.05 -6.85
C LYS A 64 15.17 -2.76 -5.92
N ILE A 65 14.97 -2.96 -4.61
CA ILE A 65 16.08 -3.01 -3.66
C ILE A 65 16.80 -4.32 -3.95
N ASP A 66 17.76 -4.29 -4.87
CA ASP A 66 18.68 -5.39 -5.03
C ASP A 66 19.50 -5.46 -3.74
N THR A 67 19.33 -6.59 -3.05
CA THR A 67 19.98 -7.00 -1.82
C THR A 67 21.36 -6.37 -1.61
N ILE A 68 21.59 -5.87 -0.40
CA ILE A 68 22.93 -5.62 0.14
C ILE A 68 23.76 -6.88 -0.09
N ARG A 69 24.60 -6.88 -1.13
CA ARG A 69 25.66 -7.87 -1.30
C ARG A 69 26.61 -7.65 -0.11
N ARG A 70 26.41 -8.40 0.98
CA ARG A 70 27.52 -8.64 1.92
C ARG A 70 28.54 -9.44 1.12
N MET A 71 29.58 -8.76 0.66
CA MET A 71 30.79 -9.47 0.27
C MET A 71 31.29 -10.22 1.50
N PRO A 72 31.59 -11.53 1.40
CA PRO A 72 32.37 -12.18 2.44
C PRO A 72 33.72 -11.47 2.48
N THR A 73 34.03 -10.83 3.61
CA THR A 73 35.36 -10.33 3.89
C THR A 73 36.29 -11.51 4.03
N ASP A 74 37.22 -11.66 3.07
CA ASP A 74 38.22 -12.74 2.98
C ASP A 74 39.36 -12.54 4.00
N HIS A 75 39.02 -12.32 5.28
CA HIS A 75 40.00 -12.15 6.37
C HIS A 75 40.19 -13.41 7.22
N GLU A 76 39.59 -14.53 6.85
CA GLU A 76 39.73 -15.81 7.56
C GLU A 76 40.55 -16.83 6.77
N LYS A 77 41.62 -16.34 6.13
CA LYS A 77 42.71 -17.18 5.62
C LYS A 77 44.00 -16.51 6.03
N HIS A 78 44.52 -16.90 7.19
CA HIS A 78 45.93 -17.08 7.53
C HIS A 78 45.95 -17.40 9.02
N GLY A 79 45.81 -18.69 9.33
CA GLY A 79 46.36 -19.20 10.58
C GLY A 79 47.87 -19.09 10.52
N ILE A 80 48.44 -18.41 11.51
CA ILE A 80 49.74 -18.72 12.12
C ILE A 80 49.56 -18.52 13.62
#